data_AF-A0A841MHR1-F1
#
_entry.id   AF-A0A841MHR1-F1
#
_cell.length_a   1.000
_cell.length_b   1.000
_cell.length_c   1.000
_cell.angle_alpha   90.00
_cell.angle_beta   90.00
_cell.angle_gamma   90.00
#
_symmetry.space_group_name_H-M   'P 1'
#
loop_
_entity.id
_entity.type
_entity.pdbx_description
1 polymer ?
#
loop_
_entity_poly.entity_id
_entity_poly.type
_entity_poly.pdbx_seq_one_letter_code
_entity_poly.pdbx_strand_id
1 'polypeptide(L)'
;MSMFTFAGDNSPEVIMRIQFLRGVETHNTPRDFLSRMALGHSNKKPPQDFVDTFDCIDGLSIDKSPLYNPQNPFENRDPRLNYTLVVPGSRLVNWIFETHRDSTETWEFRGDEKVRVPNIEAQHAYASFTGYLFRKHVDVSDYPTNVGSSDQNLTILRFGEVLLNYAEAKVELGEVDESVYEAINRIRQRESVQMPPIPSGKTATELLNIIKKERRSELGIEGLRYFDIRRWKIAEDVIPGPVRGRVNRYGEGGWLTEAPIIDELGTPHYDHISNADEMVVIETRAFNPNRDYLWPIPRIELETNTNLVQNPGY
;
A
#
# COMPACT_ATOMS: atom_id res chain seq x y z
N MET A 1 16.16 2.56 5.15
CA MET A 1 14.71 2.51 5.49
C MET A 1 14.35 3.68 6.42
N SER A 2 14.72 4.92 6.06
CA SER A 2 14.50 6.09 6.92
C SER A 2 13.78 7.24 6.20
N MET A 3 13.56 7.16 4.88
CA MET A 3 13.10 8.31 4.09
C MET A 3 11.75 8.89 4.54
N PHE A 4 10.85 8.06 5.06
CA PHE A 4 9.51 8.46 5.48
C PHE A 4 9.38 8.56 7.00
N THR A 5 10.49 8.87 7.67
CA THR A 5 10.58 9.09 9.12
C THR A 5 11.43 10.35 9.36
N PHE A 6 11.59 10.83 10.59
CA PHE A 6 12.39 12.05 10.86
C PHE A 6 13.83 11.95 10.35
N ALA A 7 14.43 10.74 10.41
CA ALA A 7 15.77 10.48 9.89
C ALA A 7 15.89 10.65 8.36
N GLY A 8 14.76 10.67 7.64
CA GLY A 8 14.67 10.83 6.20
C GLY A 8 14.58 12.28 5.74
N ASP A 9 14.47 13.24 6.65
CA ASP A 9 14.22 14.65 6.31
C ASP A 9 15.31 15.29 5.45
N ASN A 10 16.53 14.75 5.45
CA ASN A 10 17.63 15.23 4.61
C ASN A 10 17.96 14.26 3.46
N SER A 11 17.05 13.35 3.13
CA SER A 11 17.25 12.41 2.02
C SER A 11 17.40 13.17 0.71
N PRO A 12 18.46 12.90 -0.10
CA PRO A 12 18.62 13.52 -1.41
C PRO A 12 17.60 12.99 -2.45
N GLU A 13 16.83 11.96 -2.12
CA GLU A 13 15.74 11.45 -2.97
C GLU A 13 14.52 12.38 -2.94
N VAL A 14 14.34 13.16 -1.87
CA VAL A 14 13.17 14.03 -1.70
C VAL A 14 13.35 15.30 -2.53
N ILE A 15 12.41 15.55 -3.44
CA ILE A 15 12.39 16.73 -4.30
C ILE A 15 11.44 17.78 -3.72
N MET A 16 10.26 17.36 -3.24
CA MET A 16 9.27 18.25 -2.64
C MET A 16 8.57 17.58 -1.46
N ARG A 17 8.28 18.35 -0.42
CA ARG A 17 7.57 17.94 0.79
C ARG A 17 6.69 19.05 1.35
N ILE A 18 5.68 18.66 2.11
CA ILE A 18 4.99 19.55 3.05
C ILE A 18 5.76 19.53 4.35
N GLN A 19 6.10 20.72 4.86
CA GLN A 19 6.84 20.87 6.10
C GLN A 19 5.88 21.05 7.28
N PHE A 20 6.15 20.31 8.35
CA PHE A 20 5.43 20.43 9.61
C PHE A 20 6.40 20.85 10.71
N LEU A 21 5.89 21.63 11.66
CA LEU A 21 6.69 22.15 12.76
C LEU A 21 5.81 22.28 14.00
N ARG A 22 6.23 21.64 15.07
CA ARG A 22 5.51 21.68 16.34
C ARG A 22 5.35 23.10 16.87
N GLY A 23 4.15 23.39 17.38
CA GLY A 23 3.77 24.73 17.81
C GLY A 23 3.35 25.67 16.67
N VAL A 24 3.50 25.24 15.41
CA VAL A 24 2.99 25.95 14.22
C VAL A 24 1.89 25.11 13.56
N GLU A 25 2.25 23.95 13.03
CA GLU A 25 1.33 23.04 12.33
C GLU A 25 1.84 21.60 12.46
N THR A 26 0.94 20.67 12.76
CA THR A 26 1.24 19.24 12.94
C THR A 26 0.16 18.40 12.28
N HIS A 27 0.44 17.14 11.97
CA HIS A 27 -0.54 16.24 11.38
C HIS A 27 -0.87 15.03 12.27
N ASN A 28 -2.05 14.44 12.01
CA ASN A 28 -2.58 13.30 12.75
C ASN A 28 -2.22 11.94 12.13
N THR A 29 -1.34 11.88 11.11
CA THR A 29 -1.04 10.66 10.35
C THR A 29 -0.70 9.45 11.23
N PRO A 30 0.18 9.52 12.26
CA PRO A 30 0.44 8.37 13.12
C PRO A 30 -0.81 7.89 13.86
N ARG A 31 -1.63 8.80 14.41
CA ARG A 31 -2.90 8.44 15.04
C ARG A 31 -3.84 7.72 14.09
N ASP A 32 -3.92 8.17 12.83
CA ASP A 32 -4.82 7.57 11.85
C ASP A 32 -4.32 6.21 11.35
N PHE A 33 -3.01 5.98 11.31
CA PHE A 33 -2.42 4.76 10.77
C PHE A 33 -2.14 3.70 11.83
N LEU A 34 -1.77 4.10 13.05
CA LEU A 34 -1.45 3.19 14.12
C LEU A 34 -2.70 2.49 14.68
N SER A 35 -2.43 1.37 15.34
CA SER A 35 -3.43 0.55 16.01
C SER A 35 -3.80 1.12 17.39
N ARG A 36 -4.91 0.64 17.97
CA ARG A 36 -5.32 1.01 19.33
C ARG A 36 -4.28 0.65 20.39
N MET A 37 -3.56 -0.47 20.22
CA MET A 37 -2.41 -0.83 21.07
C MET A 37 -1.33 0.27 21.09
N ALA A 38 -1.15 0.99 19.97
CA ALA A 38 -0.17 2.06 19.81
C ALA A 38 -0.81 3.47 19.86
N LEU A 39 -1.94 3.61 20.58
CA LEU A 39 -2.72 4.85 20.73
C LEU A 39 -3.33 5.39 19.42
N GLY A 40 -3.31 4.65 18.33
CA GLY A 40 -3.93 5.00 17.05
C GLY A 40 -5.39 4.58 16.92
N HIS A 41 -5.96 4.80 15.72
CA HIS A 41 -7.37 4.60 15.38
C HIS A 41 -7.61 3.56 14.29
N SER A 42 -6.56 3.04 13.64
CA SER A 42 -6.67 2.15 12.49
C SER A 42 -7.61 2.71 11.41
N ASN A 43 -7.61 4.03 11.19
CA ASN A 43 -8.55 4.72 10.30
C ASN A 43 -8.30 4.38 8.83
N LYS A 44 -7.03 4.34 8.42
CA LYS A 44 -6.63 3.96 7.06
C LYS A 44 -6.10 2.53 7.08
N LYS A 45 -6.77 1.65 6.34
CA LYS A 45 -6.53 0.20 6.38
C LYS A 45 -6.16 -0.27 4.97
N PRO A 46 -4.95 -0.81 4.76
CA PRO A 46 -4.56 -1.39 3.49
C PRO A 46 -5.45 -2.61 3.17
N PRO A 47 -6.02 -2.70 1.96
CA PRO A 47 -6.72 -3.90 1.51
C PRO A 47 -5.75 -5.05 1.17
N GLN A 48 -6.27 -6.28 1.19
CA GLN A 48 -5.52 -7.50 0.83
C GLN A 48 -4.92 -7.40 -0.58
N ASP A 49 -5.63 -6.82 -1.54
CA ASP A 49 -5.17 -6.73 -2.92
C ASP A 49 -3.87 -5.91 -3.05
N PHE A 50 -3.66 -4.94 -2.15
CA PHE A 50 -2.42 -4.19 -2.07
C PHE A 50 -1.29 -5.00 -1.40
N VAL A 51 -1.60 -5.84 -0.41
CA VAL A 51 -0.63 -6.79 0.19
C VAL A 51 -0.13 -7.78 -0.87
N ASP A 52 -1.03 -8.26 -1.73
CA ASP A 52 -0.74 -9.28 -2.73
C ASP A 52 -0.05 -8.71 -3.98
N THR A 53 0.03 -7.38 -4.12
CA THR A 53 0.77 -6.70 -5.19
C THR A 53 2.29 -6.90 -5.09
N PHE A 54 2.82 -7.03 -3.87
CA PHE A 54 4.26 -7.13 -3.65
C PHE A 54 4.80 -8.47 -4.14
N ASP A 55 5.87 -8.46 -4.93
CA ASP A 55 6.46 -9.70 -5.43
C ASP A 55 7.17 -10.49 -4.33
N CYS A 56 7.58 -11.72 -4.64
CA CYS A 56 8.55 -12.46 -3.85
C CYS A 56 9.97 -11.92 -4.12
N ILE A 57 10.90 -12.21 -3.20
CA ILE A 57 12.30 -11.75 -3.29
C ILE A 57 13.06 -12.27 -4.53
N ASP A 58 12.53 -13.28 -5.22
CA ASP A 58 13.02 -13.76 -6.52
C ASP A 58 12.51 -12.92 -7.71
N GLY A 59 11.72 -11.88 -7.45
CA GLY A 59 11.14 -11.00 -8.45
C GLY A 59 9.91 -11.55 -9.16
N LEU A 60 9.41 -12.72 -8.75
CA LEU A 60 8.19 -13.32 -9.29
C LEU A 60 6.98 -12.94 -8.44
N SER A 61 5.81 -12.87 -9.07
CA SER A 61 4.54 -12.68 -8.34
C SER A 61 4.20 -13.91 -7.50
N ILE A 62 3.39 -13.71 -6.46
CA ILE A 62 3.08 -14.74 -5.45
C ILE A 62 2.39 -16.00 -6.02
N ASP A 63 1.75 -15.88 -7.18
CA ASP A 63 1.12 -16.98 -7.92
C ASP A 63 2.11 -17.83 -8.71
N LYS A 64 3.32 -17.31 -8.95
CA LYS A 64 4.35 -17.92 -9.79
C LYS A 64 5.62 -18.27 -9.02
N SER A 65 5.87 -17.61 -7.89
CA SER A 65 7.08 -17.83 -7.11
C SER A 65 6.98 -19.15 -6.32
N PRO A 66 7.99 -20.04 -6.39
CA PRO A 66 8.08 -21.19 -5.49
C PRO A 66 8.41 -20.80 -4.05
N LEU A 67 8.78 -19.54 -3.78
CA LEU A 67 9.09 -19.04 -2.44
C LEU A 67 7.84 -18.60 -1.67
N TYR A 68 6.71 -18.42 -2.36
CA TYR A 68 5.47 -18.01 -1.72
C TYR A 68 4.81 -19.19 -1.00
N ASN A 69 4.48 -18.99 0.28
CA ASN A 69 3.70 -19.92 1.07
C ASN A 69 2.42 -19.21 1.54
N PRO A 70 1.22 -19.63 1.09
CA PRO A 70 -0.02 -18.99 1.50
C PRO A 70 -0.28 -19.10 3.01
N GLN A 71 0.33 -20.07 3.70
CA GLN A 71 0.25 -20.20 5.17
C GLN A 71 1.26 -19.33 5.93
N ASN A 72 2.26 -18.77 5.23
CA ASN A 72 3.21 -17.79 5.76
C ASN A 72 3.37 -16.63 4.75
N PRO A 73 2.28 -15.89 4.46
CA PRO A 73 2.16 -15.07 3.25
C PRO A 73 3.10 -13.86 3.21
N PHE A 74 3.78 -13.53 4.31
CA PHE A 74 4.68 -12.37 4.41
C PHE A 74 6.16 -12.75 4.36
N GLU A 75 6.48 -14.05 4.37
CA GLU A 75 7.86 -14.52 4.22
C GLU A 75 8.30 -14.46 2.75
N ASN A 76 9.59 -14.22 2.52
CA ASN A 76 10.20 -14.16 1.19
C ASN A 76 9.52 -13.16 0.23
N ARG A 77 8.98 -12.06 0.77
CA ARG A 77 8.33 -10.98 0.01
C ARG A 77 9.29 -9.80 -0.20
N ASP A 78 9.00 -9.00 -1.23
CA ASP A 78 9.64 -7.70 -1.47
C ASP A 78 9.73 -6.91 -0.15
N PRO A 79 10.93 -6.46 0.27
CA PRO A 79 11.10 -5.77 1.55
C PRO A 79 10.20 -4.54 1.70
N ARG A 80 9.78 -3.92 0.59
CA ARG A 80 8.87 -2.76 0.59
C ARG A 80 7.49 -3.09 1.15
N LEU A 81 7.08 -4.36 1.17
CA LEU A 81 5.86 -4.80 1.87
C LEU A 81 5.93 -4.37 3.34
N ASN A 82 6.99 -4.74 4.04
CA ASN A 82 7.17 -4.44 5.46
C ASN A 82 7.57 -2.99 5.72
N TYR A 83 8.10 -2.28 4.73
CA TYR A 83 8.37 -0.83 4.85
C TYR A 83 7.09 -0.02 4.70
N THR A 84 6.15 -0.52 3.92
CA THR A 84 4.91 0.17 3.61
C THR A 84 3.80 -0.19 4.58
N LEU A 85 3.75 -1.45 5.03
CA LEU A 85 2.67 -2.02 5.82
C LEU A 85 3.14 -2.56 7.18
N VAL A 86 2.21 -2.63 8.11
CA VAL A 86 2.29 -3.47 9.29
C VAL A 86 1.41 -4.68 9.02
N VAL A 87 2.04 -5.84 8.87
CA VAL A 87 1.36 -7.13 8.66
C VAL A 87 1.37 -7.94 9.95
N PRO A 88 0.46 -8.90 10.15
CA PRO A 88 0.48 -9.78 11.30
C PRO A 88 1.87 -10.40 11.57
N GLY A 89 2.29 -10.42 12.83
CA GLY A 89 3.64 -10.78 13.26
C GLY A 89 4.66 -9.63 13.25
N SER A 90 4.35 -8.49 12.62
CA SER A 90 5.22 -7.31 12.62
C SER A 90 5.34 -6.67 14.00
N ARG A 91 6.52 -6.14 14.33
CA ARG A 91 6.66 -5.19 15.44
C ARG A 91 6.04 -3.84 15.07
N LEU A 92 5.08 -3.40 15.87
CA LEU A 92 4.42 -2.10 15.83
C LEU A 92 4.70 -1.37 17.13
N VAL A 93 5.62 -0.40 17.09
CA VAL A 93 6.12 0.28 18.30
C VAL A 93 6.64 -0.76 19.30
N ASN A 94 5.91 -1.02 20.38
CA ASN A 94 6.27 -1.95 21.44
C ASN A 94 5.52 -3.28 21.36
N TRP A 95 4.64 -3.51 20.39
CA TRP A 95 3.81 -4.73 20.35
C TRP A 95 4.05 -5.56 19.09
N ILE A 96 3.78 -6.86 19.17
CA ILE A 96 3.54 -7.67 17.97
C ILE A 96 2.11 -7.43 17.51
N PHE A 97 1.98 -6.98 16.26
CA PHE A 97 0.67 -6.75 15.65
C PHE A 97 0.04 -8.09 15.24
N GLU A 98 -1.18 -8.35 15.68
CA GLU A 98 -1.98 -9.50 15.29
C GLU A 98 -3.46 -9.18 15.41
N THR A 99 -4.24 -9.57 14.41
CA THR A 99 -5.67 -9.28 14.30
C THR A 99 -6.52 -10.54 14.29
N HIS A 100 -5.90 -11.73 14.30
CA HIS A 100 -6.62 -12.99 14.40
C HIS A 100 -7.42 -13.03 15.71
N ARG A 101 -8.70 -13.43 15.63
CA ARG A 101 -9.64 -13.35 16.76
C ARG A 101 -9.23 -14.19 17.97
N ASP A 102 -8.52 -15.29 17.73
CA ASP A 102 -8.02 -16.18 18.79
C ASP A 102 -6.74 -15.66 19.46
N SER A 103 -6.09 -14.66 18.87
CA SER A 103 -4.90 -14.02 19.43
C SER A 103 -5.27 -13.01 20.51
N THR A 104 -5.89 -13.49 21.59
CA THR A 104 -6.40 -12.69 22.72
C THR A 104 -5.30 -12.01 23.55
N GLU A 105 -4.06 -12.40 23.33
CA GLU A 105 -2.87 -11.84 23.95
C GLU A 105 -1.76 -11.64 22.90
N THR A 106 -0.94 -10.63 23.11
CA THR A 106 0.23 -10.33 22.29
C THR A 106 1.48 -10.08 23.14
N TRP A 107 2.64 -10.02 22.49
CA TRP A 107 3.89 -9.63 23.13
C TRP A 107 4.04 -8.11 23.14
N GLU A 108 4.31 -7.56 24.32
CA GLU A 108 4.83 -6.20 24.51
C GLU A 108 6.33 -6.26 24.82
N PHE A 109 7.13 -5.43 24.17
CA PHE A 109 8.56 -5.26 24.40
C PHE A 109 8.80 -4.06 25.31
N ARG A 110 9.51 -4.27 26.41
CA ARG A 110 9.88 -3.26 27.41
C ARG A 110 11.41 -3.25 27.54
N GLY A 111 12.08 -2.58 26.60
CA GLY A 111 13.52 -2.73 26.44
C GLY A 111 13.87 -4.12 25.92
N ASP A 112 14.73 -4.84 26.64
CA ASP A 112 15.17 -6.20 26.29
C ASP A 112 14.20 -7.29 26.77
N GLU A 113 13.25 -6.95 27.66
CA GLU A 113 12.24 -7.88 28.14
C GLU A 113 11.01 -7.89 27.23
N LYS A 114 10.32 -9.04 27.20
CA LYS A 114 8.99 -9.16 26.59
C LYS A 114 8.00 -9.78 27.57
N VAL A 115 6.80 -9.24 27.60
CA VAL A 115 5.70 -9.70 28.46
C VAL A 115 4.46 -9.96 27.63
N ARG A 116 3.62 -10.91 28.07
CA ARG A 116 2.30 -11.14 27.49
C ARG A 116 1.32 -10.13 28.04
N VAL A 117 0.57 -9.48 27.15
CA VAL A 117 -0.47 -8.51 27.49
C VAL A 117 -1.74 -8.80 26.69
N PRO A 118 -2.93 -8.39 27.17
CA PRO A 118 -4.15 -8.48 26.39
C PRO A 118 -4.00 -7.82 25.02
N ASN A 119 -4.42 -8.50 23.96
CA ASN A 119 -4.39 -7.98 22.61
C ASN A 119 -5.73 -7.33 22.25
N ILE A 120 -5.82 -6.01 22.36
CA ILE A 120 -7.04 -5.32 21.98
C ILE A 120 -7.22 -5.25 20.45
N GLU A 121 -6.19 -5.46 19.61
CA GLU A 121 -6.38 -5.50 18.15
C GLU A 121 -7.21 -6.70 17.67
N ALA A 122 -7.16 -7.84 18.37
CA ALA A 122 -7.90 -9.02 17.95
C ALA A 122 -9.43 -8.89 18.12
N GLN A 123 -9.89 -8.01 19.02
CA GLN A 123 -11.30 -7.99 19.45
C GLN A 123 -11.96 -6.62 19.46
N HIS A 124 -11.20 -5.52 19.38
CA HIS A 124 -11.78 -4.18 19.47
C HIS A 124 -12.60 -3.83 18.23
N ALA A 125 -13.78 -3.22 18.43
CA ALA A 125 -14.67 -2.77 17.34
C ALA A 125 -14.07 -1.71 16.39
N TYR A 126 -12.90 -1.16 16.74
CA TYR A 126 -12.15 -0.17 15.95
C TYR A 126 -10.75 -0.66 15.60
N ALA A 127 -10.49 -1.97 15.71
CA ALA A 127 -9.27 -2.57 15.21
C ALA A 127 -9.24 -2.60 13.68
N SER A 128 -8.13 -3.06 13.09
CA SER A 128 -8.06 -3.17 11.63
C SER A 128 -9.01 -4.24 11.09
N PHE A 129 -10.02 -3.81 10.34
CA PHE A 129 -10.95 -4.69 9.62
C PHE A 129 -10.30 -5.44 8.46
N THR A 130 -9.22 -4.92 7.87
CA THR A 130 -8.52 -5.64 6.80
C THR A 130 -7.46 -6.60 7.34
N GLY A 131 -7.09 -6.48 8.61
CA GLY A 131 -5.98 -7.21 9.23
C GLY A 131 -4.59 -6.60 8.97
N TYR A 132 -4.54 -5.39 8.42
CA TYR A 132 -3.31 -4.69 8.05
C TYR A 132 -3.33 -3.23 8.51
N LEU A 133 -2.16 -2.60 8.66
CA LEU A 133 -2.03 -1.15 8.84
C LEU A 133 -0.97 -0.58 7.89
N PHE A 134 -0.95 0.73 7.71
CA PHE A 134 0.14 1.42 7.05
C PHE A 134 1.29 1.69 8.03
N ARG A 135 2.52 1.56 7.55
CA ARG A 135 3.77 1.89 8.27
C ARG A 135 4.46 3.12 7.69
N LYS A 136 4.41 3.29 6.37
CA LYS A 136 5.03 4.45 5.69
C LYS A 136 4.44 5.76 6.24
N HIS A 137 5.28 6.78 6.42
CA HIS A 137 4.93 8.08 7.04
C HIS A 137 4.57 8.02 8.54
N VAL A 138 5.01 6.98 9.25
CA VAL A 138 4.89 6.87 10.69
C VAL A 138 6.27 6.61 11.30
N ASP A 139 6.79 7.59 12.04
CA ASP A 139 7.96 7.39 12.90
C ASP A 139 7.50 6.88 14.28
N VAL A 140 8.16 5.82 14.77
CA VAL A 140 7.85 5.22 16.07
C VAL A 140 8.19 6.15 17.25
N SER A 141 9.07 7.13 17.05
CA SER A 141 9.45 8.13 18.07
C SER A 141 8.32 9.11 18.41
N ASP A 142 7.26 9.19 17.60
CA ASP A 142 6.05 9.94 17.96
C ASP A 142 5.27 9.26 19.10
N TYR A 143 5.47 7.97 19.32
CA TYR A 143 4.86 7.28 20.46
C TYR A 143 5.65 7.54 21.75
N PRO A 144 4.98 7.75 22.90
CA PRO A 144 3.53 7.82 23.09
C PRO A 144 2.94 9.24 22.94
N THR A 145 3.78 10.27 22.93
CA THR A 145 3.37 11.65 23.25
C THR A 145 2.80 12.42 22.06
N ASN A 146 3.27 12.16 20.85
CA ASN A 146 3.02 12.98 19.67
C ASN A 146 2.19 12.25 18.60
N VAL A 147 1.63 11.08 18.93
CA VAL A 147 0.85 10.26 17.98
C VAL A 147 -0.24 11.07 17.26
N GLY A 148 -0.88 12.03 17.95
CA GLY A 148 -1.91 12.90 17.36
C GLY A 148 -1.44 14.28 16.91
N SER A 149 -0.14 14.57 16.94
CA SER A 149 0.42 15.89 16.69
C SER A 149 1.86 15.77 16.20
N SER A 150 2.05 14.95 15.16
CA SER A 150 3.36 14.69 14.58
C SER A 150 3.80 15.88 13.72
N ASP A 151 5.05 16.28 13.89
CA ASP A 151 5.75 17.31 13.12
C ASP A 151 6.64 16.71 12.02
N GLN A 152 6.44 15.43 11.69
CA GLN A 152 7.16 14.79 10.60
C GLN A 152 6.78 15.42 9.25
N ASN A 153 7.75 15.60 8.37
CA ASN A 153 7.46 16.08 7.02
C ASN A 153 6.84 14.97 6.16
N LEU A 154 5.98 15.38 5.23
CA LEU A 154 5.33 14.48 4.27
C LEU A 154 5.85 14.74 2.86
N THR A 155 6.48 13.72 2.26
CA THR A 155 6.99 13.75 0.88
C THR A 155 5.85 13.84 -0.13
N ILE A 156 5.97 14.74 -1.11
CA ILE A 156 5.02 14.90 -2.21
C ILE A 156 5.62 14.48 -3.55
N LEU A 157 6.92 14.73 -3.77
CA LEU A 157 7.64 14.32 -4.97
C LEU A 157 9.03 13.81 -4.58
N ARG A 158 9.43 12.69 -5.18
CA ARG A 158 10.75 12.09 -4.97
C ARG A 158 11.31 11.48 -6.23
N PHE A 159 12.61 11.25 -6.24
CA PHE A 159 13.33 10.80 -7.41
C PHE A 159 12.89 9.41 -7.92
N GLY A 160 12.43 8.52 -7.03
CA GLY A 160 11.82 7.24 -7.46
C GLY A 160 10.60 7.42 -8.37
N GLU A 161 9.76 8.44 -8.13
CA GLU A 161 8.66 8.76 -9.03
C GLU A 161 9.18 9.30 -10.37
N VAL A 162 10.19 10.17 -10.36
CA VAL A 162 10.79 10.74 -11.58
C VAL A 162 11.32 9.64 -12.50
N LEU A 163 11.99 8.64 -11.94
CA LEU A 163 12.49 7.48 -12.69
C LEU A 163 11.35 6.68 -13.34
N LEU A 164 10.25 6.44 -12.61
CA LEU A 164 9.09 5.74 -13.16
C LEU A 164 8.35 6.57 -14.21
N ASN A 165 8.23 7.88 -14.02
CA ASN A 165 7.66 8.80 -15.01
C ASN A 165 8.48 8.77 -16.31
N TYR A 166 9.82 8.79 -16.19
CA TYR A 166 10.74 8.69 -17.33
C TYR A 166 10.58 7.36 -18.07
N ALA A 167 10.62 6.24 -17.34
CA ALA A 167 10.48 4.90 -17.92
C ALA A 167 9.13 4.75 -18.65
N GLU A 168 8.04 5.17 -18.01
CA GLU A 168 6.70 5.11 -18.61
C GLU A 168 6.62 5.94 -19.90
N ALA A 169 7.09 7.20 -19.86
CA ALA A 169 7.07 8.08 -21.03
C ALA A 169 7.87 7.52 -22.22
N LYS A 170 9.06 6.94 -21.96
CA LYS A 170 9.88 6.31 -23.00
C LYS A 170 9.18 5.13 -23.66
N VAL A 171 8.51 4.29 -22.87
CA VAL A 171 7.75 3.14 -23.40
C VAL A 171 6.58 3.62 -24.26
N GLU A 172 5.83 4.62 -23.80
CA GLU A 172 4.70 5.19 -24.54
C GLU A 172 5.12 5.90 -25.84
N LEU A 173 6.34 6.45 -25.89
CA LEU A 173 6.93 7.00 -27.11
C LEU A 173 7.44 5.92 -28.10
N GLY A 174 7.41 4.65 -27.72
CA GLY A 174 8.00 3.55 -28.50
C GLY A 174 9.53 3.54 -28.47
N GLU A 175 10.15 4.27 -27.54
CA GLU A 175 11.61 4.38 -27.40
C GLU A 175 12.14 3.42 -26.32
N VAL A 176 11.84 2.13 -26.46
CA VAL A 176 12.30 1.12 -25.50
C VAL A 176 13.79 0.84 -25.73
N ASP A 177 14.63 1.40 -24.88
CA ASP A 177 16.08 1.21 -24.85
C ASP A 177 16.58 0.91 -23.42
N GLU A 178 17.89 0.76 -23.26
CA GLU A 178 18.52 0.40 -21.98
C GLU A 178 18.21 1.40 -20.85
N SER A 179 17.97 2.67 -21.17
CA SER A 179 17.68 3.70 -20.14
C SER A 179 16.36 3.44 -19.41
N VAL A 180 15.40 2.77 -20.05
CA VAL A 180 14.13 2.36 -19.42
C VAL A 180 14.39 1.30 -18.36
N TYR A 181 15.24 0.32 -18.68
CA TYR A 181 15.65 -0.75 -17.76
C TYR A 181 16.51 -0.19 -16.63
N GLU A 182 17.43 0.73 -16.91
CA GLU A 182 18.22 1.42 -15.89
C GLU A 182 17.32 2.17 -14.89
N ALA A 183 16.33 2.91 -15.38
CA ALA A 183 15.43 3.69 -14.54
C ALA A 183 14.62 2.82 -13.56
N ILE A 184 14.01 1.74 -14.06
CA ILE A 184 13.24 0.82 -13.20
C ILE A 184 14.15 -0.02 -12.28
N ASN A 185 15.31 -0.48 -12.77
CA ASN A 185 16.23 -1.30 -12.00
C ASN A 185 16.93 -0.52 -10.89
N ARG A 186 17.15 0.78 -11.06
CA ARG A 186 17.67 1.65 -9.99
C ARG A 186 16.74 1.70 -8.77
N ILE A 187 15.43 1.57 -8.97
CA ILE A 187 14.44 1.49 -7.87
C ILE A 187 14.52 0.12 -7.21
N ARG A 188 14.45 -0.94 -8.02
CA ARG A 188 14.43 -2.34 -7.56
C ARG A 188 15.70 -2.72 -6.82
N GLN A 189 16.86 -2.27 -7.31
CA GLN A 189 18.18 -2.60 -6.77
C GLN A 189 18.68 -1.60 -5.73
N ARG A 190 17.83 -0.68 -5.25
CA ARG A 190 18.18 0.16 -4.10
C ARG A 190 18.65 -0.72 -2.93
N GLU A 191 19.71 -0.30 -2.23
CA GLU A 191 20.40 -1.12 -1.22
C GLU A 191 19.48 -1.71 -0.14
N SER A 192 18.42 -1.01 0.24
CA SER A 192 17.45 -1.52 1.21
C SER A 192 16.33 -2.38 0.61
N VAL A 193 16.23 -2.52 -0.70
CA VAL A 193 15.16 -3.23 -1.44
C VAL A 193 15.70 -4.49 -2.09
N GLN A 194 16.81 -4.40 -2.83
CA GLN A 194 17.54 -5.55 -3.41
C GLN A 194 16.68 -6.53 -4.22
N MET A 195 15.64 -6.03 -4.89
CA MET A 195 14.82 -6.84 -5.77
C MET A 195 15.55 -7.15 -7.09
N PRO A 196 15.37 -8.34 -7.68
CA PRO A 196 16.04 -8.71 -8.93
C PRO A 196 15.74 -7.72 -10.06
N PRO A 197 16.72 -7.39 -10.92
CA PRO A 197 16.49 -6.49 -12.03
C PRO A 197 15.51 -7.09 -13.04
N ILE A 198 14.73 -6.24 -13.68
CA ILE A 198 13.94 -6.59 -14.85
C ILE A 198 14.92 -6.83 -16.01
N PRO A 199 14.93 -8.02 -16.63
CA PRO A 199 15.80 -8.31 -17.75
C PRO A 199 15.32 -7.58 -19.01
N SER A 200 16.27 -7.27 -19.89
CA SER A 200 16.03 -6.69 -21.22
C SER A 200 15.16 -7.60 -22.10
N GLY A 201 14.65 -7.05 -23.21
CA GLY A 201 13.93 -7.82 -24.24
C GLY A 201 12.43 -7.98 -23.99
N LYS A 202 11.84 -7.15 -23.12
CA LYS A 202 10.38 -7.03 -22.98
C LYS A 202 9.80 -6.25 -24.15
N THR A 203 8.62 -6.66 -24.59
CA THR A 203 7.77 -5.85 -25.47
C THR A 203 7.34 -4.57 -24.76
N ALA A 204 6.94 -3.54 -25.52
CA ALA A 204 6.43 -2.29 -24.95
C ALA A 204 5.24 -2.53 -24.00
N THR A 205 4.31 -3.42 -24.38
CA THR A 205 3.15 -3.77 -23.56
C THR A 205 3.55 -4.45 -22.25
N GLU A 206 4.44 -5.46 -22.31
CA GLU A 206 4.94 -6.12 -21.09
C GLU A 206 5.66 -5.13 -20.16
N LEU A 207 6.50 -4.27 -20.73
CA LEU A 207 7.27 -3.30 -19.95
C LEU A 207 6.38 -2.24 -19.32
N LEU A 208 5.33 -1.78 -20.02
CA LEU A 208 4.34 -0.87 -19.47
C LEU A 208 3.58 -1.49 -18.28
N ASN A 209 3.18 -2.75 -18.40
CA ASN A 209 2.52 -3.49 -17.32
C ASN A 209 3.44 -3.68 -16.11
N ILE A 210 4.72 -4.00 -16.35
CA ILE A 210 5.75 -4.06 -15.31
C ILE A 210 5.90 -2.70 -14.61
N ILE A 211 5.97 -1.59 -15.36
CA ILE A 211 6.08 -0.23 -14.80
C ILE A 211 4.85 0.12 -13.97
N LYS A 212 3.63 -0.18 -14.44
CA LYS A 212 2.39 0.05 -13.69
C LYS A 212 2.38 -0.67 -12.35
N LYS A 213 2.86 -1.92 -12.33
CA LYS A 213 2.97 -2.74 -11.11
C LYS A 213 4.07 -2.22 -10.17
N GLU A 214 5.25 -1.93 -10.69
CA GLU A 214 6.36 -1.37 -9.92
C GLU A 214 5.99 -0.01 -9.30
N ARG A 215 5.23 0.81 -10.03
CA ARG A 215 4.70 2.08 -9.53
C ARG A 215 3.73 1.88 -8.37
N ARG A 216 2.91 0.81 -8.39
CA ARG A 216 2.00 0.47 -7.29
C ARG A 216 2.75 0.07 -6.02
N SER A 217 3.80 -0.75 -6.12
CA SER A 217 4.59 -1.19 -4.96
C SER A 217 5.51 -0.10 -4.43
N GLU A 218 6.15 0.68 -5.30
CA GLU A 218 7.09 1.74 -4.91
C GLU A 218 6.36 2.94 -4.31
N LEU A 219 5.32 3.46 -4.98
CA LEU A 219 4.62 4.69 -4.63
C LEU A 219 3.33 4.46 -3.83
N GLY A 220 3.11 3.23 -3.35
CA GLY A 220 1.96 2.90 -2.52
C GLY A 220 1.87 3.83 -1.30
N ILE A 221 0.64 4.24 -0.96
CA ILE A 221 0.26 5.23 0.07
C ILE A 221 0.81 6.67 -0.14
N GLU A 222 1.33 7.01 -1.33
CA GLU A 222 1.83 8.36 -1.65
C GLU A 222 0.84 9.20 -2.48
N GLY A 223 -0.45 8.82 -2.51
CA GLY A 223 -1.52 9.61 -3.13
C GLY A 223 -1.70 9.45 -4.65
N LEU A 224 -0.90 8.60 -5.31
CA LEU A 224 -0.84 8.54 -6.77
C LEU A 224 -1.77 7.50 -7.42
N ARG A 225 -2.07 6.39 -6.73
CA ARG A 225 -2.82 5.26 -7.33
C ARG A 225 -4.19 5.66 -7.89
N TYR A 226 -4.89 6.60 -7.24
CA TYR A 226 -6.18 7.11 -7.69
C TYR A 226 -6.10 7.77 -9.08
N PHE A 227 -5.05 8.54 -9.31
CA PHE A 227 -4.80 9.23 -10.57
C PHE A 227 -4.22 8.29 -11.63
N ASP A 228 -3.31 7.41 -11.23
CA ASP A 228 -2.68 6.44 -12.11
C ASP A 228 -3.69 5.52 -12.82
N ILE A 229 -4.62 4.90 -12.08
CA ILE A 229 -5.63 4.02 -12.70
C ILE A 229 -6.59 4.78 -13.64
N ARG A 230 -6.80 6.09 -13.38
CA ARG A 230 -7.69 6.93 -14.19
C ARG A 230 -7.03 7.40 -15.47
N ARG A 231 -5.78 7.85 -15.41
CA ARG A 231 -5.04 8.31 -16.59
C ARG A 231 -4.67 7.15 -17.51
N TRP A 232 -4.46 5.95 -16.96
CA TRP A 232 -4.25 4.73 -17.75
C TRP A 232 -5.52 4.11 -18.31
N LYS A 233 -6.70 4.63 -17.93
CA LYS A 233 -7.99 4.06 -18.33
C LYS A 233 -8.13 2.57 -18.00
N ILE A 234 -7.77 2.21 -16.76
CA ILE A 234 -7.93 0.84 -16.21
C ILE A 234 -8.81 0.82 -14.95
N ALA A 235 -9.42 1.95 -14.61
CA ALA A 235 -10.21 2.10 -13.39
C ALA A 235 -11.49 1.23 -13.43
N GLU A 236 -12.07 1.05 -14.61
CA GLU A 236 -13.17 0.13 -14.88
C GLU A 236 -12.80 -1.34 -14.71
N ASP A 237 -11.52 -1.68 -14.83
CA ASP A 237 -11.04 -3.05 -14.65
C ASP A 237 -10.68 -3.35 -13.18
N VAL A 238 -10.02 -2.39 -12.51
CA VAL A 238 -9.40 -2.62 -11.19
C VAL A 238 -10.19 -2.09 -10.00
N ILE A 239 -11.25 -1.30 -10.21
CA ILE A 239 -12.10 -0.79 -9.12
C ILE A 239 -13.28 -1.72 -8.83
N PRO A 240 -14.03 -2.26 -9.81
CA PRO A 240 -15.23 -3.03 -9.52
C PRO A 240 -14.98 -4.28 -8.69
N GLY A 241 -15.93 -4.58 -7.82
CA GLY A 241 -15.90 -5.78 -6.99
C GLY A 241 -15.57 -5.52 -5.53
N PRO A 242 -15.48 -6.60 -4.73
CA PRO A 242 -15.28 -6.51 -3.29
C PRO A 242 -13.83 -6.15 -2.93
N VAL A 243 -13.69 -5.14 -2.06
CA VAL A 243 -12.44 -4.80 -1.37
C VAL A 243 -12.34 -5.68 -0.14
N ARG A 244 -11.28 -6.49 -0.07
CA ARG A 244 -11.13 -7.53 0.94
C ARG A 244 -10.04 -7.21 1.96
N GLY A 245 -10.24 -7.68 3.18
CA GLY A 245 -9.21 -7.95 4.16
C GLY A 245 -8.75 -9.41 4.13
N ARG A 246 -7.88 -9.77 5.07
CA ARG A 246 -7.50 -11.18 5.29
C ARG A 246 -8.70 -12.03 5.71
N VAL A 247 -8.51 -13.36 5.66
CA VAL A 247 -9.41 -14.34 6.29
C VAL A 247 -9.53 -14.04 7.79
N ASN A 248 -10.77 -14.00 8.29
CA ASN A 248 -11.08 -13.61 9.68
C ASN A 248 -12.10 -14.58 10.30
N ARG A 249 -11.63 -15.79 10.63
CA ARG A 249 -12.43 -16.87 11.22
C ARG A 249 -11.90 -17.24 12.62
N TYR A 250 -12.72 -17.92 13.43
CA TYR A 250 -12.30 -18.62 14.66
C TYR A 250 -11.77 -20.02 14.32
N GLY A 251 -10.66 -20.46 14.92
CA GLY A 251 -10.09 -21.80 14.78
C GLY A 251 -8.66 -21.84 14.19
N GLU A 252 -8.20 -23.04 13.82
CA GLU A 252 -6.94 -23.19 13.07
C GLU A 252 -7.07 -22.61 11.66
N GLY A 253 -6.05 -21.89 11.22
CA GLY A 253 -6.04 -21.18 9.95
C GLY A 253 -6.46 -19.73 10.08
N GLY A 254 -5.88 -18.87 9.24
CA GLY A 254 -6.18 -17.44 9.19
C GLY A 254 -5.71 -16.82 7.87
N TRP A 255 -5.49 -17.68 6.89
CA TRP A 255 -4.83 -17.41 5.62
C TRP A 255 -5.56 -18.15 4.49
N LEU A 256 -5.31 -17.72 3.26
CA LEU A 256 -5.85 -18.39 2.08
C LEU A 256 -5.25 -19.80 1.93
N THR A 257 -6.01 -20.72 1.33
CA THR A 257 -5.52 -22.08 1.08
C THR A 257 -4.45 -22.14 -0.01
N GLU A 258 -4.48 -21.19 -0.93
CA GLU A 258 -3.56 -21.07 -2.08
C GLU A 258 -3.32 -19.60 -2.44
N ALA A 259 -2.40 -19.34 -3.37
CA ALA A 259 -2.13 -17.98 -3.85
C ALA A 259 -3.28 -17.50 -4.76
N PRO A 260 -3.66 -16.20 -4.73
CA PRO A 260 -4.51 -15.64 -5.77
C PRO A 260 -3.82 -15.70 -7.13
N ILE A 261 -4.57 -15.67 -8.23
CA ILE A 261 -4.00 -15.50 -9.57
C ILE A 261 -3.70 -14.01 -9.76
N ILE A 262 -2.49 -13.68 -10.23
CA ILE A 262 -2.09 -12.29 -10.46
C ILE A 262 -2.13 -12.01 -11.97
N ASP A 263 -2.99 -11.07 -12.38
CA ASP A 263 -3.06 -10.66 -13.78
C ASP A 263 -1.88 -9.76 -14.21
N GLU A 264 -1.84 -9.38 -15.48
CA GLU A 264 -0.76 -8.57 -16.05
C GLU A 264 -0.68 -7.16 -15.43
N LEU A 265 -1.78 -6.63 -14.89
CA LEU A 265 -1.82 -5.34 -14.20
C LEU A 265 -1.43 -5.44 -12.72
N GLY A 266 -1.12 -6.65 -12.25
CA GLY A 266 -0.84 -6.93 -10.84
C GLY A 266 -2.09 -6.93 -9.96
N THR A 267 -3.26 -7.22 -10.53
CA THR A 267 -4.52 -7.36 -9.78
C THR A 267 -4.71 -8.82 -9.37
N PRO A 268 -4.96 -9.09 -8.08
CA PRO A 268 -5.20 -10.45 -7.59
C PRO A 268 -6.66 -10.87 -7.79
N HIS A 269 -6.84 -12.11 -8.22
CA HIS A 269 -8.14 -12.76 -8.43
C HIS A 269 -8.26 -13.97 -7.49
N TYR A 270 -9.32 -13.97 -6.67
CA TYR A 270 -9.50 -14.92 -5.56
C TYR A 270 -10.57 -15.99 -5.83
N ASP A 271 -11.27 -15.93 -6.97
CA ASP A 271 -12.50 -16.69 -7.22
C ASP A 271 -12.32 -18.22 -7.23
N HIS A 272 -11.08 -18.68 -7.44
CA HIS A 272 -10.73 -20.10 -7.44
C HIS A 272 -10.39 -20.64 -6.04
N ILE A 273 -10.12 -19.76 -5.07
CA ILE A 273 -9.63 -20.15 -3.75
C ILE A 273 -10.81 -20.61 -2.89
N SER A 274 -10.72 -21.84 -2.41
CA SER A 274 -11.81 -22.51 -1.66
C SER A 274 -12.33 -21.76 -0.43
N ASN A 275 -11.49 -20.97 0.24
CA ASN A 275 -11.84 -20.19 1.43
C ASN A 275 -11.82 -18.67 1.21
N ALA A 276 -11.90 -18.20 -0.04
CA ALA A 276 -11.96 -16.76 -0.34
C ALA A 276 -13.25 -16.08 0.17
N ASP A 277 -14.32 -16.84 0.38
CA ASP A 277 -15.57 -16.36 0.97
C ASP A 277 -15.43 -16.04 2.48
N GLU A 278 -14.41 -16.57 3.14
CA GLU A 278 -14.07 -16.26 4.54
C GLU A 278 -13.27 -14.96 4.70
N MET A 279 -12.83 -14.35 3.59
CA MET A 279 -12.17 -13.05 3.61
C MET A 279 -13.14 -11.95 4.04
N VAL A 280 -12.67 -11.01 4.86
CA VAL A 280 -13.51 -9.88 5.27
C VAL A 280 -13.80 -9.00 4.06
N VAL A 281 -15.07 -8.86 3.66
CA VAL A 281 -15.48 -7.87 2.67
C VAL A 281 -15.74 -6.53 3.39
N ILE A 282 -14.97 -5.51 3.03
CA ILE A 282 -15.06 -4.17 3.62
C ILE A 282 -16.13 -3.34 2.91
N GLU A 283 -16.09 -3.37 1.58
CA GLU A 283 -17.04 -2.70 0.71
C GLU A 283 -17.04 -3.39 -0.66
N THR A 284 -18.12 -3.25 -1.41
CA THR A 284 -18.20 -3.65 -2.81
C THR A 284 -18.29 -2.40 -3.66
N ARG A 285 -17.29 -2.19 -4.52
CA ARG A 285 -17.19 -1.02 -5.37
C ARG A 285 -17.79 -1.29 -6.74
N ALA A 286 -18.27 -0.22 -7.37
CA ALA A 286 -18.69 -0.20 -8.77
C ALA A 286 -18.02 0.99 -9.46
N PHE A 287 -17.83 0.88 -10.77
CA PHE A 287 -17.28 1.95 -11.59
C PHE A 287 -18.05 2.05 -12.90
N ASN A 288 -18.58 3.22 -13.20
CA ASN A 288 -19.23 3.53 -14.46
C ASN A 288 -18.22 4.22 -15.40
N PRO A 289 -17.73 3.55 -16.46
CA PRO A 289 -16.73 4.13 -17.37
C PRO A 289 -17.23 5.35 -18.14
N ASN A 290 -18.55 5.57 -18.23
CA ASN A 290 -19.11 6.75 -18.88
C ASN A 290 -19.22 7.97 -17.96
N ARG A 291 -18.84 7.84 -16.68
CA ARG A 291 -19.08 8.87 -15.64
C ARG A 291 -17.91 9.02 -14.67
N ASP A 292 -17.50 7.93 -14.02
CA ASP A 292 -16.67 7.93 -12.79
C ASP A 292 -15.17 8.23 -13.01
N TYR A 293 -14.78 8.47 -14.27
CA TYR A 293 -13.46 8.98 -14.64
C TYR A 293 -13.25 10.44 -14.25
N LEU A 294 -14.33 11.23 -14.23
CA LEU A 294 -14.31 12.64 -13.86
C LEU A 294 -15.19 12.84 -12.63
N TRP A 295 -14.87 13.85 -11.83
CA TRP A 295 -15.77 14.25 -10.75
C TRP A 295 -16.90 15.14 -11.28
N PRO A 296 -18.08 15.12 -10.66
CA PRO A 296 -19.10 16.11 -10.97
C PRO A 296 -18.57 17.50 -10.63
N ILE A 297 -18.82 18.46 -11.50
CA ILE A 297 -18.73 19.87 -11.14
C ILE A 297 -19.77 20.10 -10.03
N PRO A 298 -19.40 20.70 -8.87
CA PRO A 298 -20.35 20.93 -7.79
C PRO A 298 -21.54 21.73 -8.29
N ARG A 299 -22.76 21.29 -7.94
CA ARG A 299 -24.01 21.88 -8.44
C ARG A 299 -24.07 23.40 -8.31
N ILE A 300 -23.57 23.94 -7.18
CA ILE A 300 -23.57 25.37 -6.91
C ILE A 300 -22.73 26.17 -7.93
N GLU A 301 -21.68 25.58 -8.48
CA GLU A 301 -20.84 26.23 -9.51
C GLU A 301 -21.60 26.33 -10.84
N LEU A 302 -22.38 25.31 -11.20
CA LEU A 302 -23.23 25.31 -12.39
C LEU A 302 -24.37 26.34 -12.28
N GLU A 303 -24.96 26.48 -11.09
CA GLU A 303 -26.01 27.48 -10.82
C GLU A 303 -25.44 28.91 -10.85
N THR A 304 -24.21 29.10 -10.37
CA THR A 304 -23.55 30.41 -10.29
C THR A 304 -22.99 30.85 -11.64
N ASN A 305 -22.43 29.92 -12.43
CA ASN A 305 -21.84 30.19 -13.73
C ASN A 305 -22.50 29.32 -14.80
N THR A 306 -23.50 29.89 -15.48
CA THR A 306 -24.25 29.20 -16.54
C THR A 306 -23.43 28.87 -17.79
N ASN A 307 -22.15 29.28 -17.86
CA ASN A 307 -21.22 28.85 -18.92
C ASN A 307 -20.57 27.50 -18.63
N LEU A 308 -20.66 26.99 -17.38
CA LEU A 308 -20.13 25.68 -17.03
C LEU A 308 -21.07 24.59 -17.54
N VAL A 309 -20.49 23.58 -18.20
CA VAL A 309 -21.19 22.38 -18.63
C VAL A 309 -20.72 21.23 -17.77
N GLN A 310 -21.67 20.44 -17.27
CA GLN A 310 -21.38 19.29 -16.42
C GLN A 310 -20.54 18.23 -17.17
N ASN A 311 -19.72 17.50 -16.41
CA ASN A 311 -19.01 16.33 -16.91
C ASN A 311 -19.99 15.22 -17.33
N PRO A 312 -19.64 14.37 -18.32
CA PRO A 312 -20.54 13.33 -18.80
C PRO A 312 -21.10 12.42 -17.69
N GLY A 313 -22.40 12.16 -17.74
CA GLY A 313 -23.08 11.19 -16.86
C GLY A 313 -23.48 11.69 -15.47
N TYR A 314 -23.34 12.99 -15.17
CA TYR A 314 -23.75 13.64 -13.91
C TYR A 314 -24.86 14.66 -14.09
#